data_AF-A0A0F9P5L5-F1
#
_entry.id   AF-A0A0F9P5L5-F1
#
_cell.length_a   1.000
_cell.length_b   1.000
_cell.length_c   1.000
_cell.angle_alpha   90.00
_cell.angle_beta   90.00
_cell.angle_gamma   90.00
#
_symmetry.space_group_name_H-M   'P 1'
#
loop_
_entity.id
_entity.type
_entity.pdbx_description
1 polymer ?
#
loop_
_entity_poly.entity_id
_entity_poly.type
_entity_poly.pdbx_seq_one_letter_code
_entity_poly.pdbx_strand_id
1 'polypeptide(L)'
;MEIKTAHFKKGMILLWYGPVVLIPTGWQLCDGSNETPDLRNEFIVGAGDTYAVAATGGSLTHDHAFTTAGHLHALGYGAAISTGADYAENVDSAQDTGTTDAKSNLPPYYALAYIMKL
;
A
#
# COMPACT_ATOMS: atom_id res chain seq x y z
N MET A 1 39.74 -12.18 29.96
CA MET A 1 38.38 -12.52 29.47
C MET A 1 38.26 -11.89 28.10
N GLU A 2 38.46 -12.67 27.04
CA GLU A 2 38.30 -12.17 25.68
C GLU A 2 36.81 -11.99 25.43
N ILE A 3 36.34 -10.75 25.46
CA ILE A 3 34.99 -10.39 25.07
C ILE A 3 34.99 -10.51 23.55
N LYS A 4 34.52 -11.65 23.03
CA LYS A 4 34.21 -11.81 21.60
C LYS A 4 33.09 -10.82 21.27
N THR A 5 33.47 -9.62 20.87
CA THR A 5 32.54 -8.65 20.28
C THR A 5 31.90 -9.32 19.08
N ALA A 6 30.57 -9.35 19.01
CA ALA A 6 29.88 -9.74 17.78
C ALA A 6 30.38 -8.82 16.65
N HIS A 7 31.17 -9.37 15.73
CA HIS A 7 31.67 -8.65 14.56
C HIS A 7 30.54 -8.53 13.55
N PHE A 8 29.76 -7.45 13.67
CA PHE A 8 28.87 -7.02 12.61
C PHE A 8 29.66 -6.85 11.31
N LYS A 9 29.16 -7.43 10.22
CA LYS A 9 29.75 -7.35 8.88
C LYS A 9 29.17 -6.14 8.14
N LYS A 10 29.99 -5.51 7.28
CA LYS A 10 29.51 -4.49 6.33
C LYS A 10 28.29 -5.02 5.59
N GLY A 11 27.24 -4.20 5.47
CA GLY A 11 25.98 -4.56 4.84
C GLY A 11 24.92 -5.17 5.75
N MET A 12 25.25 -5.50 7.02
CA MET A 12 24.22 -5.92 7.98
C MET A 12 23.30 -4.75 8.34
N ILE A 13 21.99 -4.97 8.27
CA ILE A 13 20.97 -3.98 8.61
C ILE A 13 20.30 -4.37 9.93
N LEU A 14 20.17 -3.41 10.84
CA LEU A 14 19.49 -3.57 12.13
C LEU A 14 18.49 -2.44 12.36
N LEU A 15 17.51 -2.71 13.23
CA LEU A 15 16.61 -1.69 13.76
C LEU A 15 17.32 -0.86 14.83
N TRP A 16 17.16 0.46 14.75
CA TRP A 16 17.70 1.44 15.66
C TRP A 16 16.58 2.23 16.32
N TYR A 17 16.55 2.17 17.65
CA TYR A 17 15.58 2.87 18.49
C TYR A 17 15.96 4.32 18.79
N GLY A 18 17.26 4.63 18.83
CA GLY A 18 17.73 5.96 19.15
C GLY A 18 17.44 6.99 18.05
N PRO A 19 17.68 8.28 18.32
CA PRO A 19 17.54 9.31 17.31
C PRO A 19 18.60 9.11 16.20
N VAL A 20 18.25 9.49 14.96
CA VAL A 20 19.12 9.37 13.78
C VAL A 20 20.44 10.11 13.96
N VAL A 21 20.43 11.24 14.67
CA VAL A 21 21.65 12.04 14.93
C VAL A 21 22.64 11.37 15.90
N LEU A 22 22.22 10.32 16.61
CA LEU A 22 23.07 9.55 17.53
C LEU A 22 23.36 8.13 17.01
N ILE A 23 23.24 7.90 15.71
CA ILE A 23 23.67 6.63 15.10
C ILE A 23 25.17 6.42 15.41
N PRO A 24 25.57 5.26 15.97
CA PRO A 24 26.96 5.05 16.37
C PRO A 24 27.93 5.06 15.18
N THR A 25 29.16 5.52 15.42
CA THR A 25 30.23 5.47 14.42
C THR A 25 30.38 4.06 13.83
N GLY A 26 30.50 4.00 12.50
CA GLY A 26 30.58 2.74 11.76
C GLY A 26 29.22 2.16 11.37
N TRP A 27 28.13 2.86 11.67
CA TRP A 27 26.79 2.60 11.16
C TRP A 27 26.27 3.81 10.41
N GLN A 28 25.30 3.60 9.54
CA GLN A 28 24.65 4.67 8.80
C GLN A 28 23.16 4.39 8.63
N LEU A 29 22.35 5.45 8.59
CA LEU A 29 20.95 5.35 8.18
C LEU A 29 20.84 4.72 6.78
N CYS A 30 19.88 3.82 6.60
CA CYS A 30 19.53 3.30 5.28
C CYS A 30 18.70 4.34 4.52
N ASP A 31 19.36 5.33 3.91
CA ASP A 31 18.75 6.47 3.23
C ASP A 31 19.17 6.60 1.75
N GLY A 32 19.83 5.58 1.19
CA GLY A 32 20.33 5.58 -0.18
C GLY A 32 21.72 6.18 -0.34
N SER A 33 22.28 6.79 0.71
CA SER A 33 23.65 7.33 0.68
C SER A 33 24.68 6.29 1.11
N ASN A 34 25.95 6.49 0.73
CA ASN A 34 27.09 5.64 1.10
C ASN A 34 26.84 4.13 0.90
N GLU A 35 26.29 3.78 -0.27
CA GLU A 35 25.96 2.40 -0.68
C GLU A 35 24.88 1.70 0.17
N THR A 36 24.22 2.43 1.07
CA THR A 36 23.07 1.90 1.82
C THR A 36 21.84 1.84 0.90
N PRO A 37 20.92 0.88 1.10
CA PRO A 37 19.59 0.99 0.50
C PRO A 37 18.81 2.15 1.13
N ASP A 38 17.83 2.71 0.43
CA ASP A 38 16.85 3.64 1.03
C ASP A 38 15.67 2.81 1.57
N LEU A 39 15.60 2.68 2.89
CA LEU A 39 14.54 1.91 3.59
C LEU A 39 13.62 2.82 4.40
N ARG A 40 13.65 4.12 4.16
CA ARG A 40 12.79 5.08 4.87
C ARG A 40 11.35 4.91 4.38
N ASN A 41 10.42 4.71 5.32
CA ASN A 41 9.01 4.45 5.06
C ASN A 41 8.72 3.12 4.32
N GLU A 42 9.69 2.21 4.29
CA GLU A 42 9.55 0.91 3.64
C GLU A 42 9.24 -0.20 4.67
N PHE A 43 8.39 -1.14 4.26
CA PHE A 43 8.18 -2.38 4.99
C PHE A 43 9.03 -3.50 4.38
N ILE A 44 9.81 -4.20 5.20
CA ILE A 44 10.77 -5.19 4.71
C ILE A 44 10.07 -6.52 4.40
N VAL A 45 10.30 -7.00 3.18
CA VAL A 45 9.88 -8.32 2.71
C VAL A 45 11.12 -9.19 2.49
N GLY A 46 11.03 -10.47 2.84
CA GLY A 46 12.13 -11.42 2.64
C GLY A 46 12.42 -11.65 1.15
N ALA A 47 13.67 -11.43 0.75
CA ALA A 47 14.14 -11.68 -0.61
C ALA A 47 14.74 -13.10 -0.75
N GLY A 48 14.84 -13.59 -1.99
CA GLY A 48 15.54 -14.85 -2.32
C GLY A 48 14.71 -15.91 -3.05
N ASP A 49 13.42 -15.64 -3.28
CA ASP A 49 12.54 -16.47 -4.11
C ASP A 49 11.63 -15.56 -4.95
N THR A 50 10.38 -15.32 -4.51
CA THR A 50 9.43 -14.45 -5.22
C THR A 50 9.92 -13.02 -5.36
N TYR A 51 10.63 -12.51 -4.34
CA TYR A 51 11.15 -11.15 -4.32
C TYR A 51 12.67 -11.15 -4.53
N ALA A 52 13.12 -10.43 -5.55
CA ALA A 52 14.55 -10.18 -5.78
C ALA A 52 15.11 -9.23 -4.71
N VAL A 53 16.42 -9.30 -4.47
CA VAL A 53 17.11 -8.33 -3.60
C VAL A 53 16.90 -6.92 -4.14
N ALA A 54 16.56 -5.98 -3.24
CA ALA A 54 16.26 -4.58 -3.53
C ALA A 54 15.03 -4.34 -4.44
N ALA A 55 14.19 -5.36 -4.68
CA ALA A 55 12.88 -5.12 -5.29
C ALA A 55 12.01 -4.27 -4.35
N THR A 56 11.35 -3.26 -4.91
CA THR A 56 10.40 -2.38 -4.22
C THR A 56 9.00 -2.54 -4.78
N GLY A 57 7.99 -2.17 -4.00
CA GLY A 57 6.60 -2.25 -4.43
C GLY A 57 5.62 -1.91 -3.30
N GLY A 58 4.33 -2.07 -3.59
CA GLY A 58 3.26 -1.68 -2.66
C GLY A 58 2.84 -0.22 -2.85
N SER A 59 1.84 0.19 -2.06
CA SER A 59 1.33 1.55 -2.04
C SER A 59 0.84 1.90 -0.64
N LEU A 60 1.10 3.13 -0.20
CA LEU A 60 0.58 3.64 1.08
C LEU A 60 -0.95 3.77 1.05
N THR A 61 -1.51 4.10 -0.10
CA THR A 61 -2.95 4.31 -0.29
C THR A 61 -3.50 3.49 -1.44
N HIS A 62 -4.76 3.07 -1.36
CA HIS A 62 -5.45 2.44 -2.48
C HIS A 62 -6.91 2.92 -2.55
N ASP A 63 -7.48 2.81 -3.74
CA ASP A 63 -8.90 2.96 -4.02
C ASP A 63 -9.41 1.72 -4.77
N HIS A 64 -10.72 1.66 -4.98
CA HIS A 64 -11.35 0.63 -5.79
C HIS A 64 -12.18 1.30 -6.88
N ALA A 65 -11.95 0.90 -8.13
CA ALA A 65 -12.89 1.16 -9.21
C ALA A 65 -14.03 0.15 -9.17
N PHE A 66 -15.25 0.60 -9.43
CA PHE A 66 -16.42 -0.28 -9.55
C PHE A 66 -17.20 0.01 -10.83
N THR A 67 -17.94 -1.00 -11.26
CA THR A 67 -18.92 -0.93 -12.34
C THR A 67 -20.10 -1.78 -11.94
N THR A 68 -21.30 -1.21 -11.94
CA THR A 68 -22.52 -1.96 -11.61
C THR A 68 -23.03 -2.73 -12.83
N ALA A 69 -23.78 -3.79 -12.58
CA ALA A 69 -24.61 -4.38 -13.63
C ALA A 69 -25.80 -3.45 -13.84
N GLY A 70 -25.96 -2.94 -15.07
CA GLY A 70 -27.18 -2.25 -15.46
C GLY A 70 -28.36 -3.22 -15.34
N HIS A 71 -29.52 -2.71 -14.96
CA HIS A 71 -30.72 -3.54 -14.89
C HIS A 71 -31.98 -2.73 -15.20
N LEU A 72 -33.01 -3.49 -15.56
CA LEU A 72 -34.24 -2.99 -16.15
C LEU A 72 -35.39 -3.11 -15.15
N HIS A 73 -36.08 -2.01 -14.89
CA HIS A 73 -37.33 -2.01 -14.16
C HIS A 73 -38.50 -1.92 -15.14
N ALA A 74 -39.24 -3.03 -15.29
CA ALA A 74 -40.48 -3.06 -16.05
C ALA A 74 -41.67 -2.78 -15.13
N LEU A 75 -42.51 -1.82 -15.51
CA LEU A 75 -43.78 -1.60 -14.80
C LEU A 75 -44.78 -2.67 -15.22
N GLY A 76 -45.29 -3.44 -14.26
CA GLY A 76 -46.36 -4.42 -14.52
C GLY A 76 -47.67 -3.71 -14.89
N TYR A 77 -48.29 -4.12 -15.99
CA TYR A 77 -49.56 -3.56 -16.45
C TYR A 77 -50.69 -3.76 -15.43
N GLY A 78 -51.41 -2.68 -15.14
CA GLY A 78 -52.78 -2.71 -14.64
C GLY A 78 -53.62 -1.81 -15.54
N ALA A 79 -54.78 -2.30 -16.01
CA ALA A 79 -55.64 -1.64 -17.01
C ALA A 79 -56.31 -0.32 -16.53
N ALA A 80 -55.72 0.38 -15.55
CA ALA A 80 -56.32 1.50 -14.85
C ALA A 80 -55.79 2.89 -15.27
N ILE A 81 -54.70 2.99 -16.03
CA ILE A 81 -54.10 4.28 -16.41
C ILE A 81 -53.75 4.28 -17.90
N SER A 82 -54.27 5.26 -18.64
CA SER A 82 -53.92 5.51 -20.05
C SER A 82 -52.47 5.99 -20.14
N THR A 83 -51.66 5.38 -20.99
CA THR A 83 -50.27 5.81 -21.24
C THR A 83 -50.25 7.19 -21.89
N GLY A 84 -49.48 8.12 -21.34
CA GLY A 84 -49.20 9.42 -21.98
C GLY A 84 -48.20 9.31 -23.12
N ALA A 85 -47.96 10.40 -23.85
CA ALA A 85 -47.05 10.44 -25.00
C ALA A 85 -45.58 10.09 -24.65
N ASP A 86 -45.17 10.31 -23.40
CA ASP A 86 -43.82 10.04 -22.90
C ASP A 86 -43.73 8.72 -22.10
N TYR A 87 -44.66 7.79 -22.32
CA TYR A 87 -44.62 6.48 -21.66
C TYR A 87 -43.48 5.61 -22.21
N ALA A 88 -42.60 5.15 -21.31
CA ALA A 88 -41.66 4.07 -21.56
C ALA A 88 -42.01 2.88 -20.66
N GLU A 89 -42.14 1.69 -21.25
CA GLU A 89 -42.43 0.43 -20.53
C GLU A 89 -41.29 0.03 -19.59
N ASN A 90 -40.08 0.48 -19.92
CA ASN A 90 -38.85 0.10 -19.26
C ASN A 90 -38.10 1.36 -18.81
N VAL A 91 -37.76 1.40 -17.52
CA VAL A 91 -36.89 2.42 -16.97
C VAL A 91 -35.52 1.79 -16.80
N ASP A 92 -34.57 2.24 -17.61
CA ASP A 92 -33.19 1.76 -17.57
C ASP A 92 -32.44 2.38 -16.38
N SER A 93 -31.64 1.57 -15.71
CA SER A 93 -30.49 2.04 -14.94
C SER A 93 -29.24 1.63 -15.71
N ALA A 94 -28.68 2.60 -16.45
CA ALA A 94 -27.40 2.40 -17.13
C ALA A 94 -26.32 1.96 -16.13
N GLN A 95 -25.25 1.33 -16.62
CA GLN A 95 -24.13 0.96 -15.76
C GLN A 95 -23.56 2.20 -15.09
N ASP A 96 -23.51 2.19 -13.77
CA ASP A 96 -22.80 3.20 -13.00
C ASP A 96 -21.35 2.78 -12.86
N THR A 97 -20.44 3.72 -13.14
CA THR A 97 -19.02 3.55 -12.90
C THR A 97 -18.55 4.60 -11.91
N GLY A 98 -17.59 4.24 -11.07
CA GLY A 98 -16.97 5.19 -10.16
C GLY A 98 -15.75 4.62 -9.48
N THR A 99 -15.17 5.44 -8.61
CA THR A 99 -14.02 5.09 -7.77
C THR A 99 -14.34 5.47 -6.33
N THR A 100 -13.90 4.64 -5.38
CA THR A 100 -13.93 5.02 -3.97
C THR A 100 -12.89 6.10 -3.68
N ASP A 101 -13.00 6.79 -2.55
CA ASP A 101 -11.90 7.60 -2.05
C ASP A 101 -10.68 6.73 -1.72
N ALA A 102 -9.49 7.26 -1.97
CA ALA A 102 -8.25 6.61 -1.54
C ALA A 102 -8.18 6.54 -0.01
N LYS A 103 -7.80 5.37 0.52
CA LYS A 103 -7.57 5.16 1.96
C LYS A 103 -6.19 4.56 2.22
N SER A 104 -5.64 4.88 3.39
CA SER A 104 -4.36 4.35 3.85
C SER A 104 -4.46 2.84 4.07
N ASN A 105 -3.47 2.10 3.56
CA ASN A 105 -3.28 0.68 3.84
C ASN A 105 -2.31 0.45 5.01
N LEU A 106 -1.91 1.50 5.74
CA LEU A 106 -0.94 1.41 6.82
C LEU A 106 -1.58 0.85 8.09
N PRO A 107 -1.18 -0.33 8.59
CA PRO A 107 -1.60 -0.81 9.89
C PRO A 107 -1.06 0.11 11.00
N PRO A 108 -1.59 0.02 12.24
CA PRO A 108 -0.93 0.65 13.39
C PRO A 108 0.55 0.28 13.44
N TYR A 109 1.43 1.28 13.48
CA TYR A 109 2.87 1.07 13.36
C TYR A 109 3.64 1.81 14.46
N TYR A 110 4.84 1.30 14.73
CA TYR A 110 5.84 1.95 15.56
C TYR A 110 7.12 2.07 14.73
N ALA A 111 7.54 3.30 14.42
CA ALA A 111 8.67 3.55 13.53
C ALA A 111 10.01 3.47 14.27
N LEU A 112 10.93 2.68 13.71
CA LEU A 112 12.34 2.61 14.07
C LEU A 112 13.18 2.91 12.83
N ALA A 113 14.41 3.38 13.00
CA ALA A 113 15.31 3.59 11.88
C ALA A 113 15.97 2.27 11.45
N TYR A 114 16.14 2.05 10.15
CA TYR A 114 17.04 1.02 9.64
C TYR A 114 18.45 1.59 9.55
N ILE A 115 19.43 0.93 10.18
CA ILE A 115 20.84 1.31 10.08
C ILE A 115 21.65 0.16 9.50
N MET A 116 22.59 0.48 8.60
CA MET A 116 23.50 -0.47 7.98
C MET A 116 24.90 -0.32 8.56
N LYS A 117 25.55 -1.44 8.85
CA LYS A 117 26.97 -1.46 9.20
C LYS A 117 27.78 -1.08 7.96
N LEU A 118 28.61 -0.05 8.08
CA LEU A 118 29.58 0.38 7.06
C LEU A 118 30.81 -0.53 7.02
#